data_AF-A0A855XUF5-F1
#
_entry.id   AF-A0A855XUF5-F1
#
_cell.length_a   1.000
_cell.length_b   1.000
_cell.length_c   1.000
_cell.angle_alpha   90.00
_cell.angle_beta   90.00
_cell.angle_gamma   90.00
#
_symmetry.space_group_name_H-M   'P 1'
#
loop_
_entity.id
_entity.type
_entity.pdbx_description
1 polymer ?
#
loop_
_entity_poly.entity_id
_entity_poly.type
_entity_poly.pdbx_seq_one_letter_code
_entity_poly.pdbx_strand_id
1 'polypeptide(L)'
;MSMRVKGRGLHHKSGRVKSVWVSLVVVLCTMSVVACSASNVEQERKIYTRQATDEGNVRAKSQGHGLNGPLIQELDEAFAAKGIKLMNNMSADDGEDGISYMYLLNGSGRHIVKVHIFSDAATRAARMNEMYGNDGDEAVMENVLGKTTIRSKDDVSLVYTASGGEKDDYEEDVMQVFQHVLEQLK
;
A
#
# COMPACT_ATOMS: atom_id res chain seq x y z
N MET A 1 6.26 28.95 -71.00
CA MET A 1 5.70 28.91 -69.62
C MET A 1 6.17 27.63 -68.95
N SER A 2 6.52 27.71 -67.66
CA SER A 2 7.02 26.66 -66.75
C SER A 2 8.54 26.63 -66.47
N MET A 3 8.82 26.84 -65.19
CA MET A 3 10.07 26.98 -64.46
C MET A 3 10.79 25.64 -64.23
N ARG A 4 12.13 25.65 -64.02
CA ARG A 4 12.77 25.41 -62.70
C ARG A 4 14.29 25.38 -62.78
N VAL A 5 14.91 25.91 -61.73
CA VAL A 5 16.34 26.00 -61.42
C VAL A 5 16.80 24.77 -60.61
N LYS A 6 18.02 24.26 -60.86
CA LYS A 6 18.85 23.45 -59.94
C LYS A 6 20.28 23.38 -60.50
N GLY A 7 21.40 23.45 -59.78
CA GLY A 7 21.66 23.50 -58.34
C GLY A 7 23.13 23.89 -58.07
N ARG A 8 23.46 24.09 -56.78
CA ARG A 8 24.82 24.35 -56.28
C ARG A 8 25.44 23.07 -55.74
N GLY A 9 26.76 22.91 -55.96
CA GLY A 9 27.63 22.02 -55.19
C GLY A 9 28.87 22.81 -54.77
N LEU A 10 29.23 22.75 -53.48
CA LEU A 10 30.45 23.36 -52.93
C LEU A 10 31.12 22.31 -52.04
N HIS A 11 32.33 21.92 -52.44
CA HIS A 11 33.21 21.01 -51.71
C HIS A 11 33.74 21.68 -50.44
N HIS A 12 33.82 20.93 -49.35
CA HIS A 12 34.41 21.36 -48.08
C HIS A 12 35.57 20.42 -47.71
N LYS A 13 36.76 20.97 -47.43
CA LYS A 13 37.84 20.29 -46.71
C LYS A 13 38.68 21.33 -45.94
N SER A 14 38.71 21.20 -44.62
CA SER A 14 39.75 21.64 -43.65
C SER A 14 39.13 21.55 -42.25
N GLY A 15 39.75 21.14 -41.15
CA GLY A 15 41.13 20.93 -40.80
C GLY A 15 41.19 20.44 -39.33
N ARG A 16 42.22 19.65 -39.05
CA ARG A 16 42.38 18.64 -38.00
C ARG A 16 42.72 19.17 -36.59
N VAL A 17 42.31 20.39 -36.23
CA VAL A 17 42.84 21.10 -35.04
C VAL A 17 41.81 21.28 -33.90
N LYS A 18 40.51 21.04 -34.15
CA LYS A 18 39.45 21.20 -33.14
C LYS A 18 39.21 19.97 -32.25
N SER A 19 39.88 18.84 -32.53
CA SER A 19 39.51 17.54 -31.96
C SER A 19 39.93 17.33 -30.49
N VAL A 20 41.03 17.95 -30.04
CA VAL A 20 41.58 17.68 -28.70
C VAL A 20 40.79 18.41 -27.62
N TRP A 21 40.35 19.64 -27.88
CA TRP A 21 39.58 20.44 -26.91
C TRP A 21 38.14 19.95 -26.74
N VAL A 22 37.53 19.42 -27.80
CA VAL A 22 36.21 18.77 -27.71
C VAL A 22 36.28 17.50 -26.86
N SER A 23 37.39 16.75 -26.94
CA SER A 23 37.53 15.50 -26.20
C SER A 23 37.65 15.69 -24.69
N LEU A 24 38.30 16.77 -24.23
CA LEU A 24 38.42 17.07 -22.79
C LEU A 24 37.09 17.51 -22.17
N VAL A 25 36.29 18.31 -22.90
CA VAL A 25 34.97 18.75 -22.45
C VAL A 25 33.99 17.57 -22.37
N VAL A 26 34.05 16.64 -23.32
CA VAL A 26 33.20 15.43 -23.30
C VAL A 26 33.51 14.53 -22.09
N VAL A 27 34.78 14.38 -21.70
CA VAL A 27 35.18 13.55 -20.55
C VAL A 27 34.80 14.19 -19.20
N LEU A 28 34.87 15.51 -19.08
CA LEU A 28 34.41 16.22 -17.89
C LEU A 28 32.88 16.19 -17.75
N CYS A 29 32.14 16.24 -18.86
CA CYS A 29 30.68 16.09 -18.84
C CYS A 29 30.21 14.68 -18.49
N THR A 30 31.00 13.62 -18.75
CA THR A 30 30.58 12.25 -18.40
C THR A 30 30.73 11.95 -16.91
N MET A 31 31.69 12.56 -16.21
CA MET A 31 31.89 12.36 -14.76
C MET A 31 30.77 12.97 -13.92
N SER A 32 30.17 14.09 -14.35
CA SER A 32 29.06 14.73 -13.64
C SER A 32 27.71 14.02 -13.78
N VAL A 33 27.57 13.09 -14.75
CA VAL A 33 26.33 12.30 -14.89
C VAL A 33 26.29 11.14 -13.89
N VAL A 34 27.44 10.54 -13.54
CA VAL A 34 27.49 9.37 -12.65
C VAL A 34 27.19 9.74 -11.20
N ALA A 35 27.53 10.96 -10.77
CA ALA A 35 27.29 11.43 -9.41
C ALA A 35 25.81 11.78 -9.13
N CYS A 36 25.01 12.13 -10.13
CA CYS A 36 23.57 12.38 -9.98
C CYS A 36 22.70 11.12 -10.16
N SER A 37 23.26 10.02 -10.67
CA SER A 37 22.52 8.76 -10.85
C SER A 37 22.54 7.86 -9.61
N ALA A 38 23.55 7.98 -8.74
CA ALA A 38 23.65 7.15 -7.53
C ALA A 38 22.57 7.48 -6.48
N SER A 39 22.20 8.76 -6.35
CA SER A 39 21.14 9.19 -5.41
C SER A 39 19.75 8.72 -5.82
N ASN A 40 19.48 8.61 -7.13
CA ASN A 40 18.18 8.18 -7.65
C ASN A 40 18.01 6.66 -7.56
N VAL A 41 19.09 5.89 -7.78
CA VAL A 41 19.03 4.42 -7.67
C VAL A 41 18.78 3.96 -6.24
N GLU A 42 19.35 4.63 -5.23
CA GLU A 42 19.04 4.29 -3.82
C GLU A 42 17.62 4.67 -3.41
N GLN A 43 17.09 5.80 -3.91
CA GLN A 43 15.73 6.24 -3.63
C GLN A 43 14.69 5.33 -4.31
N GLU A 44 14.92 4.91 -5.55
CA GLU A 44 14.07 3.93 -6.24
C GLU A 44 14.17 2.53 -5.59
N ARG A 45 15.34 2.14 -5.09
CA ARG A 45 15.50 0.87 -4.37
C ARG A 45 14.71 0.87 -3.06
N LYS A 46 14.66 1.97 -2.31
CA LYS A 46 13.85 2.08 -1.09
C LYS A 46 12.34 1.97 -1.35
N ILE A 47 11.85 2.49 -2.48
CA ILE A 47 10.46 2.33 -2.91
C ILE A 47 10.17 0.86 -3.25
N TYR A 48 11.12 0.14 -3.86
CA TYR A 48 10.93 -1.26 -4.26
C TYR A 48 11.19 -2.29 -3.13
N THR A 49 11.88 -1.91 -2.04
CA THR A 49 12.33 -2.85 -1.00
C THR A 49 11.36 -2.99 0.18
N ARG A 50 10.13 -2.43 0.12
CA ARG A 50 9.15 -2.41 1.24
C ARG A 50 9.61 -1.69 2.52
N GLN A 51 10.87 -1.26 2.59
CA GLN A 51 11.50 -0.72 3.77
C GLN A 51 10.87 0.60 4.25
N ALA A 52 10.40 1.46 3.33
CA ALA A 52 9.68 2.69 3.70
C ALA A 52 8.28 2.39 4.27
N THR A 53 7.62 1.33 3.77
CA THR A 53 6.34 0.85 4.31
C THR A 53 6.56 0.24 5.70
N ASP A 54 7.60 -0.57 5.87
CA ASP A 54 7.94 -1.19 7.15
C ASP A 54 8.32 -0.16 8.21
N GLU A 55 9.13 0.85 7.87
CA GLU A 55 9.49 1.95 8.78
C GLU A 55 8.27 2.82 9.13
N GLY A 56 7.39 3.13 8.17
CA GLY A 56 6.15 3.84 8.42
C GLY A 56 5.19 3.05 9.33
N ASN A 57 5.10 1.73 9.13
CA ASN A 57 4.23 0.85 9.89
C ASN A 57 4.75 0.60 11.32
N VAL A 58 6.07 0.50 11.51
CA VAL A 58 6.71 0.47 12.84
C VAL A 58 6.49 1.80 13.57
N ARG A 59 6.54 2.93 12.86
CA ARG A 59 6.27 4.25 13.43
C ARG A 59 4.80 4.42 13.80
N ALA A 60 3.87 3.95 12.97
CA ALA A 60 2.43 3.95 13.27
C ALA A 60 2.08 3.01 14.44
N LYS A 61 2.69 1.82 14.52
CA LYS A 61 2.56 0.91 15.68
C LYS A 61 3.06 1.53 17.00
N SER A 62 4.06 2.41 16.93
CA SER A 62 4.62 3.07 18.12
C SER A 62 3.96 4.42 18.45
N GLN A 63 3.26 5.04 17.49
CA GLN A 63 2.53 6.29 17.67
C GLN A 63 1.03 6.09 17.97
N GLY A 64 0.46 4.93 17.63
CA GLY A 64 -0.91 4.56 18.00
C GLY A 64 -1.04 4.38 19.52
N HIS A 65 -1.92 5.17 20.12
CA HIS A 65 -2.21 5.20 21.56
C HIS A 65 -2.41 3.80 22.17
N GLY A 66 -2.02 3.65 23.44
CA GLY A 66 -1.70 2.39 24.15
C GLY A 66 -2.81 1.35 24.36
N LEU A 67 -3.89 1.39 23.58
CA LEU A 67 -4.97 0.39 23.51
C LEU A 67 -4.98 -0.39 22.18
N ASN A 68 -4.43 0.17 21.09
CA ASN A 68 -4.44 -0.49 19.78
C ASN A 68 -3.43 -1.64 19.72
N GLY A 69 -2.29 -1.52 20.42
CA GLY A 69 -1.27 -2.56 20.49
C GLY A 69 -1.82 -3.92 20.96
N PRO A 70 -2.50 -3.99 22.12
CA PRO A 70 -3.15 -5.21 22.60
C PRO A 70 -4.16 -5.81 21.62
N LEU A 71 -5.04 -5.00 21.01
CA LEU A 71 -6.03 -5.49 20.04
C LEU A 71 -5.36 -6.12 18.81
N ILE A 72 -4.34 -5.46 18.27
CA ILE A 72 -3.60 -5.96 17.10
C ILE A 72 -2.78 -7.20 17.45
N GLN A 73 -2.22 -7.28 18.66
CA GLN A 73 -1.55 -8.48 19.14
C GLN A 73 -2.53 -9.65 19.26
N GLU A 74 -3.69 -9.44 19.88
CA GLU A 74 -4.73 -10.47 20.00
C GLU A 74 -5.19 -10.96 18.62
N LEU A 75 -5.37 -10.05 17.66
CA LEU A 75 -5.71 -10.41 16.29
C LEU A 75 -4.65 -11.31 15.66
N ASP A 76 -3.37 -10.96 15.78
CA ASP A 76 -2.26 -11.75 15.23
C ASP A 76 -2.18 -13.15 15.88
N GLU A 77 -2.31 -13.21 17.21
CA GLU A 77 -2.31 -14.47 17.97
C GLU A 77 -3.51 -15.36 17.61
N ALA A 78 -4.71 -14.79 17.50
CA ALA A 78 -5.93 -15.51 17.16
C ALA A 78 -5.88 -16.08 15.73
N PHE A 79 -5.38 -15.33 14.75
CA PHE A 79 -5.16 -15.85 13.40
C PHE A 79 -4.06 -16.92 13.37
N ALA A 80 -2.96 -16.72 14.10
CA ALA A 80 -1.89 -17.70 14.20
C ALA A 80 -2.38 -19.04 14.80
N ALA A 81 -3.28 -19.00 15.78
CA ALA A 81 -3.92 -20.19 16.36
C ALA A 81 -4.75 -20.99 15.32
N LYS A 82 -5.25 -20.32 14.28
CA LYS A 82 -5.92 -20.94 13.12
C LYS A 82 -4.95 -21.42 12.03
N GLY A 83 -3.64 -21.23 12.22
CA GLY A 83 -2.63 -21.52 11.20
C GLY A 83 -2.66 -20.53 10.02
N ILE A 84 -3.31 -19.37 10.20
CA ILE A 84 -3.43 -18.32 9.19
C ILE A 84 -2.44 -17.21 9.53
N LYS A 85 -1.59 -16.83 8.58
CA LYS A 85 -0.62 -15.75 8.78
C LYS A 85 -1.20 -14.42 8.31
N LEU A 86 -1.18 -13.42 9.18
CA LEU A 86 -1.40 -12.04 8.77
C LEU A 86 -0.14 -11.48 8.13
N MET A 87 -0.18 -11.22 6.83
CA MET A 87 0.96 -10.72 6.07
C MET A 87 0.71 -9.31 5.55
N ASN A 88 1.78 -8.54 5.35
CA ASN A 88 1.74 -7.17 4.81
C ASN A 88 0.78 -6.26 5.58
N ASN A 89 1.20 -5.79 6.75
CA ASN A 89 0.43 -4.80 7.51
C ASN A 89 0.66 -3.41 6.91
N MET A 90 -0.37 -2.82 6.32
CA MET A 90 -0.39 -1.40 5.98
C MET A 90 -1.29 -0.66 6.96
N SER A 91 -0.78 0.42 7.54
CA SER A 91 -1.56 1.31 8.40
C SER A 91 -1.84 2.64 7.71
N ALA A 92 -3.05 3.18 7.88
CA ALA A 92 -3.41 4.54 7.50
C ALA A 92 -4.10 5.22 8.67
N ASP A 93 -3.65 6.44 8.98
CA ASP A 93 -4.38 7.36 9.85
C ASP A 93 -5.58 7.90 9.05
N ASP A 94 -6.77 7.90 9.65
CA ASP A 94 -7.99 8.37 8.98
C ASP A 94 -8.22 9.89 9.08
N GLY A 95 -7.34 10.60 9.79
CA GLY A 95 -7.35 12.05 9.95
C GLY A 95 -8.26 12.57 11.05
N GLU A 96 -9.01 11.70 11.74
CA GLU A 96 -9.94 12.03 12.83
C GLU A 96 -9.68 11.17 14.08
N ASP A 97 -8.41 11.01 14.43
CA ASP A 97 -7.90 10.20 15.55
C ASP A 97 -8.18 8.69 15.42
N GLY A 98 -8.61 8.21 14.26
CA GLY A 98 -8.77 6.80 13.95
C GLY A 98 -7.59 6.23 13.14
N ILE A 99 -7.44 4.91 13.21
CA ILE A 99 -6.41 4.18 12.50
C ILE A 99 -6.99 2.93 11.83
N SER A 100 -6.57 2.71 10.59
CA SER A 100 -6.93 1.55 9.82
C SER A 100 -5.71 0.69 9.55
N TYR A 101 -5.82 -0.62 9.77
CA TYR A 101 -4.83 -1.62 9.39
C TYR A 101 -5.38 -2.50 8.28
N MET A 102 -4.52 -2.99 7.41
CA MET A 102 -4.86 -3.95 6.37
C MET A 102 -3.84 -5.09 6.34
N TYR A 103 -4.32 -6.31 6.25
CA TYR A 103 -3.56 -7.55 6.22
C TYR A 103 -4.02 -8.44 5.07
N LEU A 104 -3.10 -9.23 4.53
CA LEU A 104 -3.37 -10.32 3.60
C LEU A 104 -3.29 -11.66 4.33
N LEU A 105 -4.30 -12.51 4.20
CA LEU A 105 -4.27 -13.85 4.79
C LEU A 105 -3.35 -14.76 3.97
N ASN A 106 -2.32 -15.32 4.63
CA ASN A 106 -1.29 -16.15 4.00
C ASN A 106 -0.64 -15.48 2.76
N GLY A 107 -0.63 -14.15 2.72
CA GLY A 107 -0.09 -13.37 1.60
C GLY A 107 -0.98 -13.31 0.37
N SER A 108 -2.20 -13.84 0.41
CA SER A 108 -3.14 -13.80 -0.71
C SER A 108 -3.80 -12.44 -0.84
N GLY A 109 -3.65 -11.80 -2.02
CA GLY A 109 -4.39 -10.58 -2.36
C GLY A 109 -5.90 -10.79 -2.54
N ARG A 110 -6.38 -12.03 -2.51
CA ARG A 110 -7.81 -12.36 -2.59
C ARG A 110 -8.50 -12.36 -1.24
N HIS A 111 -7.74 -12.44 -0.14
CA HIS A 111 -8.23 -12.54 1.23
C HIS A 111 -7.63 -11.43 2.07
N ILE A 112 -8.43 -10.38 2.28
CA ILE A 112 -7.98 -9.16 2.93
C ILE A 112 -8.75 -9.01 4.24
N VAL A 113 -8.03 -8.81 5.34
CA VAL A 113 -8.58 -8.39 6.62
C VAL A 113 -8.21 -6.92 6.85
N LYS A 114 -9.20 -6.10 7.19
CA LYS A 114 -9.00 -4.72 7.64
C LYS A 114 -9.52 -4.57 9.06
N VAL A 115 -8.81 -3.76 9.82
CA VAL A 115 -9.18 -3.34 11.18
C VAL A 115 -9.32 -1.85 11.14
N HIS A 116 -10.49 -1.33 11.43
CA HIS A 116 -10.74 0.10 11.60
C HIS A 116 -10.97 0.36 13.07
N ILE A 117 -10.18 1.25 13.66
CA ILE A 117 -10.33 1.70 15.05
C ILE A 117 -10.62 3.20 14.97
N PHE A 118 -11.75 3.62 15.52
CA PHE A 118 -12.23 4.99 15.46
C PHE A 118 -12.11 5.66 16.83
N SER A 119 -12.38 6.95 16.89
CA SER A 119 -12.40 7.71 18.14
C SER A 119 -13.58 7.34 19.06
N ASP A 120 -14.72 6.96 18.47
CA ASP A 120 -15.93 6.52 19.17
C ASP A 120 -16.87 5.70 18.27
N ALA A 121 -17.90 5.10 18.88
CA ALA A 121 -18.87 4.25 18.20
C ALA A 121 -19.77 4.98 17.17
N ALA A 122 -20.08 6.27 17.38
CA ALA A 122 -20.89 7.04 16.45
C ALA A 122 -20.07 7.39 15.21
N THR A 123 -18.80 7.77 15.39
CA THR A 123 -17.83 7.98 14.32
C THR A 123 -17.63 6.68 13.53
N ARG A 124 -17.46 5.54 14.21
CA ARG A 124 -17.42 4.21 13.56
C ARG A 124 -18.63 4.00 12.66
N ALA A 125 -19.85 4.12 13.19
CA ALA A 125 -21.08 3.88 12.44
C ALA A 125 -21.17 4.78 11.19
N ALA A 126 -20.89 6.08 11.34
CA ALA A 126 -20.91 7.03 10.23
C ALA A 126 -19.89 6.69 9.13
N ARG A 127 -18.65 6.37 9.52
CA ARG A 127 -17.54 6.10 8.60
C ARG A 127 -17.67 4.74 7.92
N MET A 128 -18.15 3.72 8.64
CA MET A 128 -18.47 2.43 8.05
C MET A 128 -19.59 2.55 7.02
N ASN A 129 -20.59 3.40 7.27
CA ASN A 129 -21.62 3.68 6.27
C ASN A 129 -21.06 4.39 5.03
N GLU A 130 -20.14 5.32 5.20
CA GLU A 130 -19.47 5.98 4.08
C GLU A 130 -18.62 5.00 3.25
N MET A 131 -17.83 4.15 3.90
CA MET A 131 -16.90 3.24 3.23
C MET A 131 -17.58 2.02 2.61
N TYR A 132 -18.59 1.46 3.29
CA TYR A 132 -19.19 0.17 2.96
C TYR A 132 -20.71 0.23 2.73
N GLY A 133 -21.35 1.38 2.92
CA GLY A 133 -22.81 1.50 2.83
C GLY A 133 -23.54 0.80 3.97
N ASN A 134 -22.87 0.57 5.10
CA ASN A 134 -23.42 -0.09 6.28
C ASN A 134 -22.90 0.52 7.58
N ASP A 135 -23.82 0.94 8.47
CA ASP A 135 -23.54 1.45 9.82
C ASP A 135 -23.68 0.39 10.93
N GLY A 136 -24.15 -0.80 10.58
CA GLY A 136 -24.48 -1.87 11.53
C GLY A 136 -23.26 -2.59 12.11
N ASP A 137 -23.53 -3.36 13.16
CA ASP A 137 -22.50 -4.16 13.84
C ASP A 137 -22.19 -5.45 13.07
N GLU A 138 -23.12 -5.92 12.26
CA GLU A 138 -22.94 -7.08 11.41
C GLU A 138 -23.45 -6.81 10.00
N ALA A 139 -22.62 -7.11 9.00
CA ALA A 139 -23.03 -7.05 7.60
C ALA A 139 -22.35 -8.13 6.77
N VAL A 140 -23.07 -8.62 5.76
CA VAL A 140 -22.52 -9.48 4.71
C VAL A 140 -22.97 -8.89 3.38
N MET A 141 -22.00 -8.56 2.53
CA MET A 141 -22.24 -8.00 1.20
C MET A 141 -21.57 -8.90 0.19
N GLU A 142 -22.37 -9.54 -0.66
CA GLU A 142 -21.87 -10.48 -1.65
C GLU A 142 -22.31 -10.07 -3.06
N ASN A 143 -21.37 -10.13 -3.99
CA ASN A 143 -21.62 -9.94 -5.40
C ASN A 143 -20.70 -10.85 -6.24
N VAL A 144 -20.76 -10.72 -7.57
CA VAL A 144 -19.97 -11.53 -8.50
C VAL A 144 -18.46 -11.41 -8.29
N LEU A 145 -17.97 -10.29 -7.74
CA LEU A 145 -16.54 -10.01 -7.55
C LEU A 145 -16.01 -10.57 -6.22
N GLY A 146 -16.85 -10.73 -5.21
CA GLY A 146 -16.41 -11.11 -3.87
C GLY A 146 -17.51 -11.11 -2.84
N LYS A 147 -17.10 -11.42 -1.61
CA LYS A 147 -17.89 -11.38 -0.40
C LYS A 147 -17.13 -10.56 0.64
N THR A 148 -17.80 -9.60 1.23
CA THR A 148 -17.27 -8.79 2.33
C THR A 148 -18.14 -8.99 3.55
N THR A 149 -17.53 -9.39 4.65
CA THR A 149 -18.19 -9.56 5.94
C THR A 149 -17.62 -8.56 6.95
N ILE A 150 -18.51 -7.90 7.67
CA ILE A 150 -18.19 -6.88 8.68
C ILE A 150 -18.67 -7.38 10.03
N ARG A 151 -17.83 -7.19 11.04
CA ARG A 151 -18.16 -7.33 12.47
C ARG A 151 -17.65 -6.10 13.20
N SER A 152 -18.50 -5.46 13.97
CA SER A 152 -18.15 -4.26 14.72
C SER A 152 -18.60 -4.36 16.16
N LYS A 153 -17.89 -3.68 17.04
CA LYS A 153 -18.27 -3.47 18.44
C LYS A 153 -17.59 -2.20 18.93
N ASP A 154 -18.32 -1.39 19.69
CA ASP A 154 -17.85 -0.12 20.23
C ASP A 154 -17.27 0.78 19.12
N ASP A 155 -16.01 1.16 19.23
CA ASP A 155 -15.23 2.00 18.31
C ASP A 155 -14.44 1.20 17.26
N VAL A 156 -14.60 -0.14 17.19
CA VAL A 156 -13.83 -1.01 16.30
C VAL A 156 -14.72 -1.70 15.26
N SER A 157 -14.23 -1.76 14.02
CA SER A 157 -14.80 -2.57 12.94
C SER A 157 -13.75 -3.47 12.29
N LEU A 158 -14.03 -4.77 12.26
CA LEU A 158 -13.27 -5.79 11.56
C LEU A 158 -13.97 -6.12 10.24
N VAL A 159 -13.22 -6.08 9.14
CA VAL A 159 -13.73 -6.30 7.79
C VAL A 159 -12.92 -7.39 7.13
N TYR A 160 -13.58 -8.39 6.59
CA TYR A 160 -12.96 -9.42 5.76
C TYR A 160 -13.55 -9.37 4.36
N THR A 161 -12.68 -9.30 3.35
CA THR A 161 -13.06 -9.38 1.96
C THR A 161 -12.37 -10.57 1.32
N ALA A 162 -13.18 -11.49 0.80
CA ALA A 162 -12.78 -12.58 -0.06
C ALA A 162 -13.20 -12.28 -1.51
N SER A 163 -12.32 -12.48 -2.47
CA SER A 163 -12.58 -12.17 -3.88
C SER A 163 -12.23 -13.34 -4.81
N GLY A 164 -12.87 -13.38 -5.98
CA GLY A 164 -12.72 -14.49 -6.93
C GLY A 164 -13.53 -15.73 -6.55
N GLY A 165 -13.07 -16.92 -6.94
CA GLY A 165 -13.78 -18.19 -6.73
C GLY A 165 -13.52 -18.86 -5.37
N GLU A 166 -12.65 -18.27 -4.54
CA GLU A 166 -12.17 -18.81 -3.26
C GLU A 166 -12.85 -18.11 -2.07
N LYS A 167 -14.14 -17.73 -2.18
CA LYS A 167 -14.75 -16.81 -1.20
C LYS A 167 -14.90 -17.41 0.21
N ASP A 168 -14.95 -18.73 0.30
CA ASP A 168 -15.32 -19.45 1.53
C ASP A 168 -14.11 -20.03 2.29
N ASP A 169 -12.90 -19.99 1.72
CA ASP A 169 -11.73 -20.73 2.21
C ASP A 169 -11.31 -20.38 3.66
N TYR A 170 -11.59 -19.15 4.11
CA TYR A 170 -11.24 -18.69 5.45
C TYR A 170 -12.42 -18.10 6.23
N GLU A 171 -13.64 -18.09 5.67
CA GLU A 171 -14.74 -17.32 6.25
C GLU A 171 -15.05 -17.75 7.69
N GLU A 172 -15.20 -19.04 7.92
CA GLU A 172 -15.53 -19.57 9.24
C GLU A 172 -14.46 -19.21 10.28
N ASP A 173 -13.19 -19.45 9.95
CA ASP A 173 -12.08 -19.15 10.84
C ASP A 173 -11.95 -17.64 11.12
N VAL A 174 -12.10 -16.81 10.08
CA VAL A 174 -12.08 -15.35 10.23
C VAL A 174 -13.22 -14.87 11.13
N MET A 175 -14.44 -15.40 10.96
CA MET A 175 -15.58 -15.00 11.79
C MET A 175 -15.39 -15.40 13.25
N GLN A 176 -14.83 -16.59 13.52
CA GLN A 176 -14.49 -17.00 14.88
C GLN A 176 -13.41 -16.10 15.48
N VAL A 177 -12.38 -15.73 14.71
CA VAL A 177 -11.35 -14.78 15.16
C VAL A 177 -11.96 -13.40 15.43
N PHE A 178 -12.82 -12.89 14.54
CA PHE A 178 -13.46 -11.59 14.72
C PHE A 178 -14.30 -11.55 15.99
N GLN A 179 -15.11 -12.58 16.22
CA GLN A 179 -15.91 -12.69 17.43
C GLN A 179 -15.01 -12.67 18.68
N HIS A 180 -13.99 -13.53 18.72
CA HIS A 180 -13.07 -13.65 19.85
C HIS A 180 -12.35 -12.33 20.16
N VAL A 181 -11.86 -11.64 19.13
CA VAL A 181 -11.13 -10.38 19.27
C VAL A 181 -12.05 -9.25 19.77
N LEU A 182 -13.26 -9.12 19.21
CA LEU A 182 -14.22 -8.09 19.64
C LEU A 182 -14.73 -8.34 21.07
N GLU A 183 -14.80 -9.59 21.52
CA GLU A 183 -15.14 -9.92 22.91
C GLU A 183 -14.11 -9.41 23.92
N GLN A 184 -12.86 -9.15 23.49
CA GLN A 184 -11.83 -8.58 24.37
C GLN A 184 -11.98 -7.07 24.58
N LEU A 185 -12.83 -6.39 23.79
CA LEU A 185 -13.17 -4.98 23.99
C LEU A 185 -14.04 -4.84 25.24
N LYS A 186 -13.63 -3.97 26.17
CA LYS A 186 -14.21 -3.80 27.51
C LYS A 186 -15.25 -2.71 27.57
#